data_AF-H3H7F3-F1
#
_entry.id   AF-H3H7F3-F1
#
_cell.length_a   1.000
_cell.length_b   1.000
_cell.length_c   1.000
_cell.angle_alpha   90.00
_cell.angle_beta   90.00
_cell.angle_gamma   90.00
#
_symmetry.space_group_name_H-M   'P 1'
#
loop_
_entity.id
_entity.type
_entity.pdbx_description
1 polymer ?
#
loop_
_entity_poly.entity_id
_entity_poly.type
_entity_poly.pdbx_seq_one_letter_code
_entity_poly.pdbx_strand_id
1 'polypeptide(L)'
;MGYKDPTNGTKDQQVAVQAARDRVLKELQSWDQTELLALLADKADSPLWQQAKDASGGIVRFTSPSGKHSALFNVEYHELDQFLRTRAKAEFPDGDVNDPKTGFSPFPGNINGIVAALDSYVPVLEASKGFVPEVFNPKFRSSANKCAFKSPARLECMMQDYPKLLVQYQIEHQDESGQGGVGLVQFPSSVVYSPCKNDAASASEKVKNDIPPQCASSAEHEVFAINRLKLSTLGVALPKETKKQSWLDIPVDCSGPQIVFGSGFALSQSTLANKFTNPSAISLTARSALIVEGADIKIDALELD
;
A
#
# COMPACT_ATOMS: atom_id res chain seq x y z
N MET A 1 -22.99 -1.31 -11.33
CA MET A 1 -23.55 -0.18 -10.53
C MET A 1 -22.41 0.40 -9.74
N GLY A 2 -21.94 1.60 -10.13
CA GLY A 2 -20.71 2.20 -9.63
C GLY A 2 -20.87 2.96 -8.32
N TYR A 3 -19.74 3.28 -7.71
CA TYR A 3 -19.65 4.31 -6.67
C TYR A 3 -20.18 5.61 -7.26
N LYS A 4 -21.31 6.09 -6.73
CA LYS A 4 -21.84 7.40 -7.11
C LYS A 4 -20.96 8.47 -6.48
N ASP A 5 -20.71 9.49 -7.28
CA ASP A 5 -20.25 10.82 -6.87
C ASP A 5 -20.69 11.14 -5.41
N PRO A 6 -19.80 11.61 -4.52
CA PRO A 6 -20.14 11.97 -3.14
C PRO A 6 -21.28 12.98 -3.04
N THR A 7 -21.66 13.65 -4.12
CA THR A 7 -22.82 14.55 -4.18
C THR A 7 -24.17 13.85 -4.43
N ASN A 8 -24.19 12.56 -4.78
CA ASN A 8 -25.38 11.81 -5.26
C ASN A 8 -25.75 10.54 -4.46
N GLY A 9 -25.24 10.38 -3.23
CA GLY A 9 -25.66 9.34 -2.29
C GLY A 9 -26.85 9.77 -1.43
N THR A 10 -27.52 8.82 -0.76
CA THR A 10 -28.44 9.22 0.33
C THR A 10 -27.65 9.96 1.41
N LYS A 11 -28.28 10.92 2.10
CA LYS A 11 -27.62 11.74 3.14
C LYS A 11 -26.83 10.89 4.14
N ASP A 12 -27.37 9.73 4.52
CA ASP A 12 -26.75 8.81 5.48
C ASP A 12 -25.48 8.12 4.94
N GLN A 13 -25.44 7.82 3.64
CA GLN A 13 -24.26 7.23 2.98
C GLN A 13 -23.13 8.24 2.82
N GLN A 14 -23.46 9.50 2.51
CA GLN A 14 -22.49 10.59 2.45
C GLN A 14 -21.88 10.85 3.83
N VAL A 15 -22.71 10.84 4.87
CA VAL A 15 -22.28 10.96 6.27
C VAL A 15 -21.39 9.79 6.68
N ALA A 16 -21.68 8.55 6.30
CA ALA A 16 -20.88 7.39 6.67
C ALA A 16 -19.47 7.37 6.03
N VAL A 17 -19.37 7.76 4.75
CA VAL A 17 -18.09 7.88 4.03
C VAL A 17 -17.27 9.02 4.61
N GLN A 18 -17.90 10.17 4.85
CA GLN A 18 -17.23 11.31 5.48
C GLN A 18 -16.78 10.97 6.90
N ALA A 19 -17.61 10.29 7.70
CA ALA A 19 -17.25 9.84 9.04
C ALA A 19 -16.09 8.82 9.03
N ALA A 20 -16.03 7.91 8.05
CA ALA A 20 -14.90 7.00 7.88
C ALA A 20 -13.62 7.75 7.52
N ARG A 21 -13.69 8.72 6.60
CA ARG A 21 -12.58 9.60 6.25
C ARG A 21 -12.11 10.42 7.46
N ASP A 22 -13.04 11.01 8.19
CA ASP A 22 -12.75 11.83 9.37
C ASP A 22 -12.15 11.00 10.49
N ARG A 23 -12.57 9.73 10.67
CA ARG A 23 -11.91 8.79 11.58
C ARG A 23 -10.48 8.48 11.15
N VAL A 24 -10.24 8.19 9.88
CA VAL A 24 -8.88 7.95 9.38
C VAL A 24 -8.01 9.21 9.57
N LEU A 25 -8.53 10.39 9.22
CA LEU A 25 -7.80 11.65 9.44
C LEU A 25 -7.55 11.92 10.93
N LYS A 26 -8.51 11.63 11.79
CA LYS A 26 -8.38 11.78 13.25
C LYS A 26 -7.39 10.79 13.84
N GLU A 27 -7.40 9.53 13.40
CA GLU A 27 -6.42 8.52 13.82
C GLU A 27 -5.02 8.91 13.36
N LEU A 28 -4.88 9.30 12.08
CA LEU A 28 -3.61 9.80 11.53
C LEU A 28 -3.12 11.05 12.27
N GLN A 29 -4.00 11.97 12.65
CA GLN A 29 -3.67 13.12 13.49
C GLN A 29 -3.26 12.69 14.90
N SER A 30 -3.98 11.75 15.50
CA SER A 30 -3.69 11.23 16.85
C SER A 30 -2.37 10.46 16.92
N TRP A 31 -1.96 9.86 15.79
CA TRP A 31 -0.69 9.14 15.63
C TRP A 31 0.42 10.03 15.08
N ASP A 32 0.20 11.34 14.99
CA ASP A 32 1.14 12.34 14.49
C ASP A 32 1.71 11.99 13.09
N GLN A 33 0.89 11.38 12.24
CA GLN A 33 1.22 10.96 10.88
C GLN A 33 1.08 12.12 9.90
N THR A 34 1.76 13.23 10.18
CA THR A 34 1.71 14.47 9.39
C THR A 34 2.13 14.28 7.93
N GLU A 35 2.98 13.29 7.63
CA GLU A 35 3.37 12.91 6.26
C GLU A 35 2.16 12.41 5.46
N LEU A 36 1.38 11.51 6.05
CA LEU A 36 0.20 10.92 5.43
C LEU A 36 -0.92 11.94 5.30
N LEU A 37 -1.08 12.82 6.29
CA LEU A 37 -2.02 13.94 6.24
C LEU A 37 -1.68 14.95 5.13
N ALA A 38 -0.39 15.27 4.93
CA ALA A 38 0.06 16.17 3.87
C ALA A 38 -0.13 15.60 2.46
N LEU A 39 -0.13 14.26 2.32
CA LEU A 39 -0.32 13.57 1.04
C LEU A 39 -1.80 13.27 0.71
N LEU A 40 -2.66 13.21 1.73
CA LEU A 40 -4.11 13.11 1.58
C LEU A 40 -4.78 14.47 1.29
N ALA A 41 -4.01 15.56 1.28
CA ALA A 41 -4.47 16.88 0.86
C ALA A 41 -4.63 16.92 -0.67
N ASP A 42 -5.88 17.14 -1.12
CA ASP A 42 -6.37 17.12 -2.50
C ASP A 42 -5.34 17.59 -3.56
N LYS A 43 -4.66 16.63 -4.21
CA LYS A 43 -4.01 16.81 -5.51
C LYS A 43 -4.38 15.66 -6.43
N ALA A 44 -4.65 15.99 -7.69
CA ALA A 44 -5.09 15.07 -8.74
C ALA A 44 -4.04 14.00 -9.12
N ASP A 45 -2.84 14.04 -8.55
CA ASP A 45 -1.70 13.21 -8.94
C ASP A 45 -1.35 12.14 -7.89
N SER A 46 -2.26 11.83 -6.95
CA SER A 46 -1.96 10.93 -5.82
C SER A 46 -1.92 9.45 -6.25
N PRO A 47 -0.77 8.74 -6.13
CA PRO A 47 -0.61 7.33 -6.52
C PRO A 47 -1.18 6.38 -5.47
N LEU A 48 -2.43 6.59 -5.09
CA LEU A 48 -3.16 5.82 -4.06
C LEU A 48 -3.69 4.47 -4.58
N TRP A 49 -3.43 4.13 -5.86
CA TRP A 49 -4.24 3.15 -6.56
C TRP A 49 -3.41 2.19 -7.41
N GLN A 50 -3.84 0.93 -7.40
CA GLN A 50 -3.28 -0.16 -8.21
C GLN A 50 -3.79 -0.03 -9.65
N GLN A 51 -2.93 -0.21 -10.65
CA GLN A 51 -3.39 -0.39 -12.03
C GLN A 51 -4.05 -1.77 -12.18
N ALA A 52 -5.16 -1.85 -12.91
CA ALA A 52 -5.81 -3.10 -13.22
C ALA A 52 -4.80 -4.12 -13.77
N LYS A 53 -4.89 -5.36 -13.31
CA LYS A 53 -3.97 -6.47 -13.63
C LYS A 53 -2.53 -6.33 -13.10
N ASP A 54 -2.25 -5.38 -12.21
CA ASP A 54 -0.99 -5.40 -11.45
C ASP A 54 -0.89 -6.68 -10.59
N ALA A 55 0.33 -7.12 -10.28
CA ALA A 55 0.60 -8.34 -9.52
C ALA A 55 0.42 -8.14 -8.00
N SER A 56 -0.74 -7.59 -7.61
CA SER A 56 -1.20 -7.40 -6.23
C SER A 56 -2.70 -7.73 -6.13
N GLY A 57 -3.11 -8.37 -5.04
CA GLY A 57 -4.51 -8.75 -4.83
C GLY A 57 -5.41 -7.54 -4.62
N GLY A 58 -6.66 -7.64 -5.01
CA GLY A 58 -7.66 -6.58 -4.82
C GLY A 58 -8.49 -6.80 -3.56
N ILE A 59 -8.69 -5.76 -2.75
CA ILE A 59 -9.60 -5.81 -1.60
C ILE A 59 -11.04 -5.64 -2.10
N VAL A 60 -11.87 -6.66 -1.88
CA VAL A 60 -13.26 -6.74 -2.34
C VAL A 60 -14.20 -6.89 -1.14
N ARG A 61 -15.32 -6.17 -1.17
CA ARG A 61 -16.40 -6.35 -0.19
C ARG A 61 -17.31 -7.49 -0.59
N PHE A 62 -17.40 -8.50 0.27
CA PHE A 62 -18.35 -9.58 0.16
C PHE A 62 -19.53 -9.31 1.06
N THR A 63 -20.74 -9.52 0.55
CA THR A 63 -21.98 -9.38 1.31
C THR A 63 -22.78 -10.67 1.17
N SER A 64 -23.23 -11.23 2.29
CA SER A 64 -24.08 -12.41 2.28
C SER A 64 -25.38 -12.14 1.49
N PRO A 65 -26.02 -13.15 0.88
CA PRO A 65 -27.30 -12.96 0.19
C PRO A 65 -28.40 -12.36 1.07
N SER A 66 -28.34 -12.63 2.38
CA SER A 66 -29.26 -12.06 3.37
C SER A 66 -29.03 -10.58 3.69
N GLY A 67 -27.91 -10.00 3.24
CA GLY A 67 -27.48 -8.64 3.58
C GLY A 67 -26.95 -8.47 5.01
N LYS A 68 -27.08 -9.48 5.88
CA LYS A 68 -26.76 -9.38 7.31
C LYS A 68 -25.27 -9.33 7.63
N HIS A 69 -24.45 -9.98 6.81
CA HIS A 69 -23.00 -10.02 6.99
C HIS A 69 -22.29 -9.40 5.80
N SER A 70 -21.34 -8.52 6.06
CA SER A 70 -20.45 -7.93 5.06
C SER A 70 -19.02 -7.85 5.60
N ALA A 71 -18.04 -8.26 4.81
CA ALA A 71 -16.64 -8.20 5.17
C ALA A 71 -15.77 -7.90 3.95
N LEU A 72 -14.58 -7.32 4.20
CA LEU A 72 -13.57 -7.09 3.19
C LEU A 72 -12.62 -8.29 3.13
N PHE A 73 -12.40 -8.83 1.94
CA PHE A 73 -11.44 -9.90 1.70
C PHE A 73 -10.51 -9.54 0.56
N ASN A 74 -9.28 -10.03 0.64
CA ASN A 74 -8.37 -10.04 -0.49
C ASN A 74 -8.81 -11.10 -1.51
N VAL A 75 -8.86 -10.72 -2.78
CA VAL A 75 -8.96 -11.63 -3.92
C VAL A 75 -7.65 -11.53 -4.69
N GLU A 76 -6.96 -12.65 -4.86
CA GLU A 76 -5.64 -12.67 -5.48
C GLU A 76 -5.68 -12.16 -6.92
N TYR A 77 -4.61 -11.47 -7.35
CA TYR A 77 -4.54 -10.81 -8.66
C TYR A 77 -4.82 -11.77 -9.84
N HIS A 78 -4.38 -13.01 -9.72
CA HIS A 78 -4.56 -14.04 -10.75
C HIS A 78 -5.98 -14.63 -10.77
N GLU A 79 -6.78 -14.38 -9.72
CA GLU A 79 -8.16 -14.81 -9.59
C GLU A 79 -9.14 -13.65 -9.82
N LEU A 80 -8.76 -12.41 -9.50
CA LEU A 80 -9.64 -11.25 -9.45
C LEU A 80 -10.42 -11.04 -10.76
N ASP A 81 -9.73 -10.96 -11.91
CA ASP A 81 -10.42 -10.74 -13.20
C ASP A 81 -11.43 -11.86 -13.51
N GLN A 82 -11.05 -13.13 -13.30
CA GLN A 82 -11.94 -14.27 -13.49
C GLN A 82 -13.10 -14.26 -12.49
N PHE A 83 -12.83 -13.94 -11.23
CA PHE A 83 -13.82 -13.82 -10.17
C PHE A 83 -14.86 -12.77 -10.54
N LEU A 84 -14.44 -11.59 -10.99
CA LEU A 84 -15.35 -10.50 -11.39
C LEU A 84 -16.22 -10.91 -12.57
N ARG A 85 -15.62 -11.46 -13.63
CA ARG A 85 -16.36 -11.90 -14.85
C ARG A 85 -17.33 -13.05 -14.60
N THR A 86 -17.17 -13.80 -13.52
CA THR A 86 -18.00 -14.97 -13.22
C THR A 86 -18.98 -14.73 -12.09
N ARG A 87 -18.51 -14.25 -10.95
CA ARG A 87 -19.28 -14.12 -9.71
C ARG A 87 -19.87 -12.73 -9.51
N ALA A 88 -19.29 -11.69 -10.11
CA ALA A 88 -19.75 -10.30 -10.01
C ALA A 88 -20.04 -9.69 -11.39
N LYS A 89 -20.45 -10.52 -12.35
CA LYS A 89 -20.61 -10.15 -13.77
C LYS A 89 -21.64 -9.04 -13.98
N ALA A 90 -22.69 -8.98 -13.14
CA ALA A 90 -23.73 -7.96 -13.26
C ALA A 90 -23.18 -6.57 -12.94
N GLU A 91 -22.23 -6.48 -12.01
CA GLU A 91 -21.59 -5.25 -11.57
C GLU A 91 -20.35 -4.92 -12.39
N PHE A 92 -19.57 -5.94 -12.77
CA PHE A 92 -18.26 -5.86 -13.44
C PHE A 92 -18.20 -6.80 -14.66
N PRO A 93 -18.98 -6.52 -15.72
CA PRO A 93 -19.04 -7.39 -16.90
C PRO A 93 -17.69 -7.53 -17.61
N ASP A 94 -16.87 -6.49 -17.53
CA ASP A 94 -15.57 -6.40 -18.18
C ASP A 94 -14.40 -6.80 -17.28
N GLY A 95 -14.67 -7.37 -16.10
CA GLY A 95 -13.64 -7.83 -15.17
C GLY A 95 -12.93 -6.69 -14.43
N ASP A 96 -11.63 -6.88 -14.14
CA ASP A 96 -10.80 -5.85 -13.53
C ASP A 96 -10.29 -4.89 -14.62
N VAL A 97 -10.93 -3.73 -14.71
CA VAL A 97 -10.60 -2.68 -15.67
C VAL A 97 -10.36 -1.37 -14.94
N ASN A 98 -9.40 -0.58 -15.44
CA ASN A 98 -9.16 0.75 -14.91
C ASN A 98 -10.42 1.60 -15.06
N ASP A 99 -10.83 2.23 -13.97
CA ASP A 99 -11.87 3.24 -13.98
C ASP A 99 -11.43 4.42 -14.87
N PRO A 100 -12.24 4.84 -15.86
CA PRO A 100 -11.82 5.88 -16.81
C PRO A 100 -11.53 7.26 -16.21
N LYS A 101 -12.02 7.54 -14.98
CA LYS A 101 -11.80 8.84 -14.32
C LYS A 101 -10.51 8.86 -13.53
N THR A 102 -10.21 7.76 -12.84
CA THR A 102 -9.03 7.64 -11.98
C THR A 102 -7.84 7.06 -12.72
N GLY A 103 -8.05 6.26 -13.76
CA GLY A 103 -7.00 5.54 -14.48
C GLY A 103 -6.54 4.25 -13.79
N PHE A 104 -7.21 3.82 -12.73
CA PHE A 104 -6.79 2.70 -11.87
C PHE A 104 -7.91 1.69 -11.59
N SER A 105 -7.56 0.52 -11.06
CA SER A 105 -8.55 -0.48 -10.62
C SER A 105 -9.45 0.11 -9.53
N PRO A 106 -10.78 -0.15 -9.56
CA PRO A 106 -11.67 0.24 -8.48
C PRO A 106 -11.46 -0.57 -7.19
N PHE A 107 -10.62 -1.60 -7.23
CA PHE A 107 -10.30 -2.45 -6.09
C PHE A 107 -8.94 -2.04 -5.52
N PRO A 108 -8.88 -1.58 -4.25
CA PRO A 108 -7.62 -1.21 -3.61
C PRO A 108 -6.64 -2.40 -3.56
N GLY A 109 -5.38 -2.14 -3.89
CA GLY A 109 -4.33 -3.15 -3.86
C GLY A 109 -3.93 -3.53 -2.44
N ASN A 110 -3.82 -4.82 -2.18
CA ASN A 110 -3.33 -5.37 -0.92
C ASN A 110 -1.82 -5.54 -0.96
N ILE A 111 -1.10 -4.75 -0.15
CA ILE A 111 0.35 -4.86 0.01
C ILE A 111 0.78 -5.84 1.11
N ASN A 112 -0.19 -6.54 1.73
CA ASN A 112 0.01 -7.46 2.86
C ASN A 112 0.55 -6.79 4.15
N GLY A 113 0.36 -5.47 4.29
CA GLY A 113 0.51 -4.76 5.55
C GLY A 113 -0.74 -4.93 6.42
N ILE A 114 -0.73 -5.95 7.30
CA ILE A 114 -1.88 -6.33 8.13
C ILE A 114 -1.68 -5.80 9.54
N VAL A 115 -2.68 -5.07 10.04
CA VAL A 115 -2.80 -4.68 11.45
C VAL A 115 -4.03 -5.36 12.03
N ALA A 116 -3.86 -6.12 13.11
CA ALA A 116 -4.93 -6.86 13.75
C ALA A 116 -5.00 -6.53 15.25
N ALA A 117 -6.21 -6.30 15.75
CA ALA A 117 -6.44 -6.14 17.18
C ALA A 117 -6.23 -7.48 17.89
N LEU A 118 -5.47 -7.47 18.99
CA LEU A 118 -5.10 -8.71 19.69
C LEU A 118 -6.30 -9.43 20.31
N ASP A 119 -7.31 -8.68 20.73
CA ASP A 119 -8.56 -9.18 21.31
C ASP A 119 -9.41 -9.96 20.31
N SER A 120 -9.30 -9.72 19.00
CA SER A 120 -9.88 -10.57 17.96
C SER A 120 -8.89 -11.60 17.43
N TYR A 121 -7.59 -11.28 17.40
CA TYR A 121 -6.56 -12.16 16.86
C TYR A 121 -6.36 -13.42 17.71
N VAL A 122 -6.22 -13.26 19.03
CA VAL A 122 -5.97 -14.38 19.95
C VAL A 122 -7.14 -15.36 19.97
N PRO A 123 -8.42 -14.96 20.11
CA PRO A 123 -9.53 -15.90 20.07
C PRO A 123 -9.65 -16.63 18.73
N VAL A 124 -9.38 -15.96 17.61
CA VAL A 124 -9.34 -16.62 16.29
C VAL A 124 -8.24 -17.68 16.26
N LEU A 125 -7.04 -17.36 16.74
CA LEU A 125 -5.92 -18.29 16.80
C LEU A 125 -6.24 -19.50 17.70
N GLU A 126 -6.89 -19.27 18.84
CA GLU A 126 -7.32 -20.34 19.75
C GLU A 126 -8.42 -21.22 19.16
N ALA A 127 -9.39 -20.63 18.45
CA ALA A 127 -10.47 -21.36 17.79
C ALA A 127 -9.97 -22.15 16.59
N SER A 128 -9.09 -21.56 15.77
CA SER A 128 -8.56 -22.17 14.56
C SER A 128 -7.36 -23.09 14.80
N LYS A 129 -6.71 -22.99 15.96
CA LYS A 129 -5.40 -23.62 16.24
C LYS A 129 -4.33 -23.24 15.23
N GLY A 130 -4.41 -22.02 14.67
CA GLY A 130 -3.53 -21.54 13.62
C GLY A 130 -3.87 -22.05 12.22
N PHE A 131 -4.95 -22.82 12.05
CA PHE A 131 -5.41 -23.23 10.73
C PHE A 131 -6.00 -22.04 9.96
N VAL A 132 -5.54 -21.88 8.72
CA VAL A 132 -6.01 -20.90 7.75
C VAL A 132 -6.47 -21.67 6.50
N PRO A 133 -7.57 -21.28 5.82
CA PRO A 133 -8.03 -21.98 4.62
C PRO A 133 -6.92 -22.16 3.59
N GLU A 134 -6.81 -23.38 3.07
CA GLU A 134 -5.80 -23.76 2.09
C GLU A 134 -6.30 -23.51 0.66
N VAL A 135 -5.36 -23.19 -0.21
CA VAL A 135 -5.52 -22.95 -1.64
C VAL A 135 -4.55 -23.86 -2.39
N PHE A 136 -4.96 -24.33 -3.57
CA PHE A 136 -4.14 -25.15 -4.44
C PHE A 136 -3.95 -24.44 -5.79
N ASN A 137 -2.73 -23.94 -6.08
CA ASN A 137 -2.41 -23.16 -7.29
C ASN A 137 -1.35 -23.85 -8.19
N PRO A 138 -1.70 -24.98 -8.84
CA PRO A 138 -0.75 -25.71 -9.69
C PRO A 138 -0.36 -24.90 -10.94
N LYS A 139 0.92 -24.98 -11.32
CA LYS A 139 1.40 -24.47 -12.61
C LYS A 139 1.39 -25.59 -13.64
N PHE A 140 0.69 -25.41 -14.75
CA PHE A 140 0.55 -26.40 -15.81
C PHE A 140 1.56 -26.20 -16.95
N ARG A 141 1.91 -27.27 -17.66
CA ARG A 141 2.71 -27.18 -18.89
C ARG A 141 1.88 -26.50 -19.99
N SER A 142 2.58 -25.80 -20.90
CA SER A 142 1.96 -25.07 -22.01
C SER A 142 1.34 -25.96 -23.10
N SER A 143 1.47 -27.28 -23.02
CA SER A 143 0.87 -28.19 -23.99
C SER A 143 -0.64 -28.29 -23.78
N ALA A 144 -1.38 -28.64 -24.83
CA ALA A 144 -2.85 -28.68 -24.86
C ALA A 144 -3.51 -29.55 -23.77
N ASN A 145 -2.74 -30.36 -23.03
CA ASN A 145 -3.22 -31.20 -21.96
C ASN A 145 -2.96 -30.56 -20.59
N LYS A 146 -3.96 -29.85 -20.06
CA LYS A 146 -3.96 -29.22 -18.72
C LYS A 146 -3.92 -30.21 -17.54
N CYS A 147 -3.57 -31.47 -17.77
CA CYS A 147 -3.45 -32.50 -16.73
C CYS A 147 -1.99 -32.72 -16.28
N ALA A 148 -1.00 -32.05 -16.88
CA ALA A 148 0.41 -32.18 -16.52
C ALA A 148 0.96 -30.93 -15.85
N PHE A 149 1.49 -31.08 -14.63
CA PHE A 149 2.15 -29.98 -13.93
C PHE A 149 3.52 -29.65 -14.55
N LYS A 150 3.85 -28.36 -14.59
CA LYS A 150 5.17 -27.82 -14.98
C LYS A 150 6.21 -28.06 -13.87
N SER A 151 5.77 -28.05 -12.63
CA SER A 151 6.56 -28.30 -11.41
C SER A 151 5.65 -28.94 -10.35
N PRO A 152 6.20 -29.65 -9.34
CA PRO A 152 5.41 -30.12 -8.20
C PRO A 152 4.57 -28.99 -7.59
N ALA A 153 3.32 -29.29 -7.25
CA ALA A 153 2.39 -28.37 -6.62
C ALA A 153 2.18 -28.74 -5.14
N ARG A 154 1.79 -27.78 -4.31
CA ARG A 154 1.52 -27.97 -2.88
C ARG A 154 0.26 -27.20 -2.48
N LEU A 155 -0.28 -27.53 -1.31
CA LEU A 155 -1.24 -26.66 -0.63
C LEU A 155 -0.50 -25.43 -0.09
N GLU A 156 -1.16 -24.29 -0.18
CA GLU A 156 -0.67 -23.00 0.27
C GLU A 156 -1.78 -22.36 1.12
N CYS A 157 -1.44 -21.48 2.04
CA CYS A 157 -2.41 -20.66 2.74
C CYS A 157 -1.91 -19.21 2.77
N MET A 158 -2.83 -18.27 2.94
CA MET A 158 -2.53 -16.84 2.83
C MET A 158 -2.77 -16.15 4.18
N MET A 159 -1.79 -15.44 4.71
CA MET A 159 -1.94 -14.74 5.99
C MET A 159 -3.05 -13.67 5.95
N GLN A 160 -3.27 -13.07 4.77
CA GLN A 160 -4.34 -12.11 4.49
C GLN A 160 -5.74 -12.73 4.45
N ASP A 161 -5.87 -14.05 4.62
CA ASP A 161 -7.16 -14.72 4.79
C ASP A 161 -7.66 -14.69 6.24
N TYR A 162 -6.93 -14.08 7.17
CA TYR A 162 -7.37 -13.86 8.55
C TYR A 162 -8.82 -13.30 8.68
N PRO A 163 -9.26 -12.31 7.87
CA PRO A 163 -10.66 -11.86 7.85
C PRO A 163 -11.69 -12.97 7.60
N LYS A 164 -11.35 -14.01 6.82
CA LYS A 164 -12.25 -15.15 6.58
C LYS A 164 -12.49 -15.92 7.88
N LEU A 165 -11.48 -16.00 8.74
CA LEU A 165 -11.58 -16.66 10.05
C LEU A 165 -12.47 -15.88 11.02
N LEU A 166 -12.41 -14.53 11.02
CA LEU A 166 -13.32 -13.70 11.81
C LEU A 166 -14.79 -14.02 11.48
N VAL A 167 -15.11 -14.09 10.18
CA VAL A 167 -16.46 -14.44 9.72
C VAL A 167 -16.81 -15.90 10.06
N GLN A 168 -15.89 -16.83 9.85
CA GLN A 168 -16.11 -18.25 10.09
C GLN A 168 -16.41 -18.56 11.57
N TYR A 169 -15.65 -17.95 12.49
CA TYR A 169 -15.79 -18.18 13.93
C TYR A 169 -16.71 -17.17 14.62
N GLN A 170 -17.30 -16.23 13.87
CA GLN A 170 -18.19 -15.18 14.40
C GLN A 170 -17.51 -14.35 15.50
N ILE A 171 -16.24 -14.04 15.31
CA ILE A 171 -15.44 -13.22 16.22
C ILE A 171 -15.41 -11.79 15.67
N GLU A 172 -15.80 -10.84 16.50
CA GLU A 172 -15.82 -9.42 16.17
C GLU A 172 -14.92 -8.66 17.13
N HIS A 173 -14.12 -7.74 16.61
CA HIS A 173 -13.50 -6.68 17.40
C HIS A 173 -14.48 -5.51 17.49
N GLN A 174 -14.62 -4.91 18.66
CA GLN A 174 -15.33 -3.65 18.85
C GLN A 174 -14.37 -2.64 19.47
N ASP A 175 -14.28 -1.47 18.85
CA ASP A 175 -13.59 -0.33 19.43
C ASP A 175 -14.38 0.27 20.60
N GLU A 176 -13.81 1.29 21.25
CA GLU A 176 -14.46 1.97 22.38
C GLU A 176 -15.80 2.63 22.03
N SER A 177 -16.07 2.85 20.74
CA SER A 177 -17.34 3.40 20.24
C SER A 177 -18.39 2.33 19.95
N GLY A 178 -18.07 1.05 20.18
CA GLY A 178 -18.92 -0.09 19.84
C GLY A 178 -19.01 -0.34 18.34
N GLN A 179 -18.12 0.28 17.53
CA GLN A 179 -18.01 0.03 16.10
C GLN A 179 -16.85 -0.93 15.84
N GLY A 180 -16.98 -1.77 14.82
CA GLY A 180 -16.04 -2.85 14.59
C GLY A 180 -16.03 -3.34 13.16
N GLY A 181 -15.01 -4.11 12.82
CA GLY A 181 -14.95 -4.85 11.56
C GLY A 181 -13.62 -4.77 10.83
N VAL A 182 -13.59 -5.41 9.66
CA VAL A 182 -12.43 -5.44 8.78
C VAL A 182 -12.46 -4.19 7.90
N GLY A 183 -11.46 -3.33 8.09
CA GLY A 183 -11.24 -2.13 7.31
C GLY A 183 -10.04 -2.23 6.37
N LEU A 184 -9.81 -1.17 5.60
CA LEU A 184 -8.58 -0.94 4.85
C LEU A 184 -8.16 0.51 5.07
N VAL A 185 -6.85 0.76 5.01
CA VAL A 185 -6.30 2.12 4.98
C VAL A 185 -5.49 2.24 3.69
N GLN A 186 -5.75 3.31 2.93
CA GLN A 186 -5.06 3.56 1.67
C GLN A 186 -3.96 4.59 1.87
N PHE A 187 -2.80 4.29 1.31
CA PHE A 187 -1.63 5.17 1.33
C PHE A 187 -1.11 5.37 -0.08
N PRO A 188 -0.54 6.54 -0.41
CA PRO A 188 0.19 6.71 -1.65
C PRO A 188 1.29 5.65 -1.72
N SER A 189 1.37 4.93 -2.84
CA SER A 189 2.31 3.81 -3.00
C SER A 189 3.77 4.23 -2.75
N SER A 190 4.14 5.43 -3.18
CA SER A 190 5.47 6.02 -3.02
C SER A 190 5.93 6.20 -1.57
N VAL A 191 5.04 6.04 -0.59
CA VAL A 191 5.36 6.18 0.84
C VAL A 191 5.48 4.84 1.56
N VAL A 192 4.68 3.85 1.16
CA VAL A 192 4.52 2.61 1.93
C VAL A 192 4.85 1.33 1.16
N TYR A 193 5.11 1.43 -0.15
CA TYR A 193 5.23 0.27 -1.01
C TYR A 193 6.49 0.30 -1.87
N SER A 194 7.57 -0.19 -1.29
CA SER A 194 8.90 -0.30 -1.92
C SER A 194 9.43 -1.74 -1.94
N PRO A 195 8.74 -2.70 -2.58
CA PRO A 195 9.17 -4.09 -2.57
C PRO A 195 10.40 -4.32 -3.47
N CYS A 196 11.34 -5.11 -2.98
CA CYS A 196 12.43 -5.68 -3.76
C CYS A 196 12.15 -7.17 -4.02
N LYS A 197 11.41 -7.48 -5.10
CA LYS A 197 10.95 -8.85 -5.40
C LYS A 197 11.32 -9.37 -6.78
N ASN A 198 11.85 -8.53 -7.66
CA ASN A 198 12.26 -8.91 -9.01
C ASN A 198 13.78 -8.81 -9.16
N ASP A 199 14.37 -9.78 -9.87
CA ASP A 199 15.74 -9.66 -10.36
C ASP A 199 15.84 -8.56 -11.45
N ALA A 200 17.06 -8.17 -11.82
CA ALA A 200 17.28 -7.09 -12.77
C ALA A 200 16.71 -7.36 -14.18
N ALA A 201 16.76 -8.61 -14.66
CA ALA A 201 16.25 -8.96 -15.98
C ALA A 201 14.71 -8.90 -16.00
N SER A 202 14.06 -9.47 -14.98
CA SER A 202 12.62 -9.41 -14.77
C SER A 202 12.14 -7.96 -14.59
N ALA A 203 12.89 -7.14 -13.85
CA ALA A 203 12.58 -5.73 -13.62
C ALA A 203 12.69 -4.89 -14.91
N SER A 204 13.75 -5.09 -15.70
CA SER A 204 13.90 -4.47 -17.03
C SER A 204 12.72 -4.82 -17.95
N GLU A 205 12.27 -6.07 -17.95
CA GLU A 205 11.12 -6.48 -18.75
C GLU A 205 9.82 -5.83 -18.28
N LYS A 206 9.62 -5.69 -16.97
CA LYS A 206 8.47 -4.96 -16.42
C LYS A 206 8.44 -3.49 -16.84
N VAL A 207 9.58 -2.81 -16.80
CA VAL A 207 9.71 -1.41 -17.22
C VAL A 207 9.27 -1.22 -18.67
N LYS A 208 9.64 -2.13 -19.58
CA LYS A 208 9.20 -2.08 -21.00
C LYS A 208 7.69 -2.19 -21.17
N ASN A 209 7.01 -2.81 -20.21
CA ASN A 209 5.56 -2.99 -20.19
C ASN A 209 4.85 -1.94 -19.32
N ASP A 210 5.53 -0.85 -18.94
CA ASP A 210 5.02 0.22 -18.07
C ASP A 210 4.59 -0.30 -16.67
N ILE A 211 5.26 -1.35 -16.18
CA ILE A 211 5.02 -1.93 -14.86
C ILE A 211 6.18 -1.53 -13.93
N PRO A 212 5.90 -1.14 -12.67
CA PRO A 212 6.94 -0.82 -11.70
C PRO A 212 8.00 -1.95 -11.56
N PRO A 213 9.30 -1.62 -11.60
CA PRO A 213 10.39 -2.61 -11.61
C PRO A 213 10.48 -3.42 -10.30
N GLN A 214 10.24 -2.80 -9.15
CA GLN A 214 10.17 -3.46 -7.82
C GLN A 214 11.38 -4.40 -7.57
N CYS A 215 12.58 -3.86 -7.77
CA CYS A 215 13.87 -4.52 -7.63
C CYS A 215 14.77 -3.76 -6.65
N ALA A 216 16.00 -4.20 -6.46
CA ALA A 216 16.93 -3.60 -5.50
C ALA A 216 17.17 -2.11 -5.77
N SER A 217 17.44 -1.73 -7.02
CA SER A 217 17.75 -0.34 -7.38
C SER A 217 16.54 0.58 -7.25
N SER A 218 15.33 0.12 -7.58
CA SER A 218 14.13 0.94 -7.39
C SER A 218 13.82 1.13 -5.91
N ALA A 219 13.90 0.05 -5.11
CA ALA A 219 13.62 0.12 -3.68
C ALA A 219 14.62 1.03 -2.94
N GLU A 220 15.91 0.96 -3.28
CA GLU A 220 16.93 1.86 -2.72
C GLU A 220 16.63 3.33 -3.01
N HIS A 221 16.33 3.66 -4.27
CA HIS A 221 16.07 5.04 -4.65
C HIS A 221 14.74 5.58 -4.09
N GLU A 222 13.75 4.73 -3.86
CA GLU A 222 12.52 5.09 -3.15
C GLU A 222 12.80 5.47 -1.69
N VAL A 223 13.77 4.83 -1.01
CA VAL A 223 14.23 5.24 0.33
C VAL A 223 14.82 6.66 0.31
N PHE A 224 15.62 7.01 -0.72
CA PHE A 224 16.13 8.37 -0.84
C PHE A 224 14.99 9.36 -1.11
N ALA A 225 14.04 9.01 -1.98
CA ALA A 225 12.91 9.85 -2.33
C ALA A 225 12.00 10.14 -1.12
N ILE A 226 11.70 9.13 -0.30
CA ILE A 226 10.87 9.34 0.90
C ILE A 226 11.60 10.20 1.94
N ASN A 227 12.91 10.03 2.13
CA ASN A 227 13.65 10.86 3.09
C ASN A 227 13.81 12.32 2.60
N ARG A 228 13.92 12.54 1.29
CA ARG A 228 13.80 13.87 0.69
C ARG A 228 12.41 14.47 0.98
N LEU A 229 11.34 13.71 0.78
CA LEU A 229 9.98 14.16 1.08
C LEU A 229 9.81 14.52 2.57
N LYS A 230 10.32 13.69 3.48
CA LYS A 230 10.28 13.97 4.92
C LYS A 230 10.95 15.29 5.28
N LEU A 231 12.14 15.58 4.74
CA LEU A 231 12.81 16.85 4.99
C LEU A 231 12.09 18.04 4.35
N SER A 232 11.56 17.88 3.14
CA SER A 232 10.83 18.97 2.47
C SER A 232 9.55 19.34 3.23
N THR A 233 8.87 18.38 3.85
CA THR A 233 7.72 18.64 4.71
C THR A 233 8.08 19.35 6.03
N LEU A 234 9.35 19.30 6.47
CA LEU A 234 9.86 20.14 7.57
C LEU A 234 10.24 21.56 7.13
N GLY A 235 10.17 21.87 5.83
CA GLY A 235 10.56 23.16 5.28
C GLY A 235 12.00 23.25 4.80
N VAL A 236 12.75 22.14 4.75
CA VAL A 236 14.08 22.12 4.12
C VAL A 236 13.94 22.33 2.62
N ALA A 237 14.62 23.34 2.08
CA ALA A 237 14.63 23.61 0.65
C ALA A 237 15.48 22.56 -0.06
N LEU A 238 14.84 21.69 -0.85
CA LEU A 238 15.55 20.71 -1.66
C LEU A 238 15.79 21.21 -3.09
N PRO A 239 16.91 20.82 -3.72
CA PRO A 239 17.18 21.13 -5.11
C PRO A 239 16.05 20.67 -6.02
N LYS A 240 15.66 21.52 -6.97
CA LYS A 240 14.73 21.18 -8.05
C LYS A 240 15.49 20.60 -9.24
N GLU A 241 16.37 19.64 -8.99
CA GLU A 241 16.99 18.88 -10.05
C GLU A 241 16.05 17.77 -10.50
N THR A 242 16.17 17.32 -11.75
CA THR A 242 15.44 16.15 -12.24
C THR A 242 16.42 15.37 -13.08
N LYS A 243 17.04 14.39 -12.45
CA LYS A 243 18.01 13.52 -13.09
C LYS A 243 17.52 12.09 -12.92
N LYS A 244 16.84 11.58 -13.94
CA LYS A 244 16.60 10.14 -14.05
C LYS A 244 17.83 9.52 -14.69
N GLN A 245 18.34 8.46 -14.09
CA GLN A 245 19.37 7.62 -14.69
C GLN A 245 18.81 6.23 -14.89
N SER A 246 19.39 5.49 -15.83
CA SER A 246 18.97 4.13 -16.12
C SER A 246 20.17 3.21 -15.98
N TRP A 247 19.99 2.12 -15.26
CA TRP A 247 20.96 1.04 -15.14
C TRP A 247 20.27 -0.27 -15.49
N LEU A 248 20.84 -1.02 -16.44
CA LEU A 248 20.23 -2.25 -16.97
C LEU A 248 18.77 -2.03 -17.45
N ASP A 249 18.53 -0.87 -18.10
CA ASP A 249 17.22 -0.40 -18.55
C ASP A 249 16.19 -0.15 -17.43
N ILE A 250 16.63 -0.12 -16.16
CA ILE A 250 15.78 0.21 -15.02
C ILE A 250 15.98 1.69 -14.68
N PRO A 251 14.93 2.53 -14.80
CA PRO A 251 15.01 3.92 -14.42
C PRO A 251 15.01 4.05 -12.90
N VAL A 252 15.87 4.92 -12.39
CA VAL A 252 15.87 5.31 -10.98
C VAL A 252 16.00 6.81 -10.83
N ASP A 253 15.51 7.30 -9.69
CA ASP A 253 15.46 8.72 -9.38
C ASP A 253 16.76 9.20 -8.71
N CYS A 254 17.60 9.89 -9.48
CA CYS A 254 18.81 10.57 -9.01
C CYS A 254 18.62 12.09 -8.93
N SER A 255 17.38 12.58 -8.82
CA SER A 255 17.03 14.00 -8.91
C SER A 255 17.46 14.87 -7.73
N GLY A 256 18.03 14.30 -6.68
CA GLY A 256 18.39 15.05 -5.49
C GLY A 256 19.32 14.27 -4.57
N PRO A 257 19.61 14.82 -3.39
CA PRO A 257 20.52 14.21 -2.43
C PRO A 257 20.08 12.78 -2.07
N GLN A 258 21.08 11.93 -1.83
CA GLN A 258 20.91 10.59 -1.30
C GLN A 258 20.86 10.67 0.22
N ILE A 259 19.69 10.41 0.82
CA ILE A 259 19.45 10.64 2.25
C ILE A 259 19.03 9.34 2.92
N VAL A 260 19.76 8.96 3.97
CA VAL A 260 19.47 7.77 4.78
C VAL A 260 19.47 8.15 6.26
N PHE A 261 18.37 7.85 6.93
CA PHE A 261 18.24 7.97 8.37
C PHE A 261 18.28 6.58 9.00
N GLY A 262 19.26 6.33 9.86
CA GLY A 262 19.36 5.11 10.63
C GLY A 262 18.23 5.00 11.65
N SER A 263 17.90 3.77 12.05
CA SER A 263 16.81 3.49 13.00
C SER A 263 17.00 4.16 14.35
N GLY A 264 18.25 4.40 14.76
CA GLY A 264 18.58 5.12 15.98
C GLY A 264 18.38 6.63 15.89
N PHE A 265 18.20 7.22 14.71
CA PHE A 265 18.11 8.67 14.54
C PHE A 265 16.67 9.18 14.62
N ALA A 266 15.83 8.84 13.64
CA ALA A 266 14.44 9.28 13.58
C ALA A 266 13.57 8.28 12.81
N LEU A 267 12.58 7.69 13.50
CA LEU A 267 11.65 6.71 12.93
C LEU A 267 10.30 7.31 12.53
N SER A 268 9.98 8.50 13.02
CA SER A 268 8.73 9.22 12.75
C SER A 268 9.03 10.66 12.35
N GLN A 269 8.08 11.29 11.65
CA GLN A 269 8.19 12.70 11.28
C GLN A 269 8.35 13.62 12.49
N SER A 270 7.65 13.32 13.58
CA SER A 270 7.72 14.13 14.80
C SER A 270 9.07 14.00 15.49
N THR A 271 9.67 12.80 15.48
CA THR A 271 11.04 12.64 15.94
C THR A 271 11.99 13.38 15.01
N LEU A 272 11.82 13.28 13.68
CA LEU A 272 12.65 13.98 12.70
C LEU A 272 12.58 15.52 12.87
N ALA A 273 11.39 16.07 13.09
CA ALA A 273 11.17 17.49 13.36
C ALA A 273 11.94 17.98 14.58
N ASN A 274 12.05 17.15 15.63
CA ASN A 274 12.84 17.45 16.82
C ASN A 274 14.37 17.32 16.61
N LYS A 275 14.80 16.66 15.51
CA LYS A 275 16.23 16.51 15.15
C LYS A 275 16.71 17.67 14.29
N PHE A 276 15.88 18.20 13.40
CA PHE A 276 16.21 19.34 12.54
C PHE A 276 15.65 20.63 13.15
N THR A 277 16.43 21.30 13.99
CA THR A 277 15.96 22.42 14.83
C THR A 277 15.79 23.74 14.08
N ASN A 278 16.49 23.90 12.97
CA ASN A 278 16.37 25.08 12.10
C ASN A 278 16.40 24.66 10.60
N PRO A 279 15.27 24.15 10.07
CA PRO A 279 15.18 23.62 8.70
C PRO A 279 15.61 24.61 7.60
N SER A 280 15.45 25.91 7.83
CA SER A 280 15.87 26.95 6.88
C SER A 280 17.39 27.11 6.76
N ALA A 281 18.16 26.62 7.72
CA ALA A 281 19.63 26.63 7.70
C ALA A 281 20.24 25.34 7.15
N ILE A 282 19.41 24.48 6.54
CA ILE A 282 19.84 23.23 5.92
C ILE A 282 19.90 23.43 4.40
N SER A 283 21.08 23.24 3.83
CA SER A 283 21.35 23.32 2.40
C SER A 283 22.06 22.04 1.96
N LEU A 284 21.41 21.29 1.07
CA LEU A 284 21.92 20.05 0.49
C LEU A 284 21.92 20.21 -1.04
N THR A 285 23.05 19.97 -1.71
CA THR A 285 23.04 19.93 -3.18
C THR A 285 22.50 18.61 -3.70
N ALA A 286 22.19 18.53 -4.99
CA ALA A 286 21.64 17.30 -5.58
C ALA A 286 22.64 16.14 -5.63
N ARG A 287 23.95 16.44 -5.55
CA ARG A 287 25.02 15.43 -5.55
C ARG A 287 25.40 14.93 -4.15
N SER A 288 24.83 15.53 -3.10
CA SER A 288 25.15 15.21 -1.71
C SER A 288 24.65 13.84 -1.29
N ALA A 289 25.38 13.24 -0.35
CA ALA A 289 24.97 12.04 0.38
C ALA A 289 24.96 12.33 1.88
N LEU A 290 23.80 12.21 2.52
CA LEU A 290 23.61 12.42 3.95
C LEU A 290 23.19 11.10 4.60
N ILE A 291 24.03 10.58 5.49
CA ILE A 291 23.73 9.41 6.32
C ILE A 291 23.80 9.85 7.78
N VAL A 292 22.73 9.64 8.53
CA VAL A 292 22.66 10.03 9.94
C VAL A 292 22.25 8.85 10.80
N GLU A 293 23.07 8.52 11.78
CA GLU A 293 22.85 7.42 12.71
C GLU A 293 23.21 7.84 14.15
N GLY A 294 22.26 7.68 15.07
CA GLY A 294 22.47 7.96 16.50
C GLY A 294 21.34 8.78 17.12
N ALA A 295 20.96 8.41 18.35
CA ALA A 295 19.81 8.98 19.03
C ALA A 295 20.03 10.43 19.49
N ASP A 296 21.26 10.85 19.75
CA ASP A 296 21.54 12.17 20.33
C ASP A 296 21.88 13.25 19.29
N ILE A 297 21.88 12.89 18.01
CA ILE A 297 22.21 13.84 16.94
C ILE A 297 21.08 14.84 16.77
N LYS A 298 21.42 16.13 16.72
CA LYS A 298 20.56 17.21 16.26
C LYS A 298 21.32 18.04 15.22
N ILE A 299 20.61 18.49 14.21
CA ILE A 299 21.15 19.26 13.10
C ILE A 299 20.45 20.61 13.11
N ASP A 300 21.17 21.63 13.56
CA ASP A 300 20.67 23.01 13.55
C ASP A 300 20.95 23.69 12.21
N ALA A 301 22.19 23.59 11.72
CA ALA A 301 22.59 24.10 10.41
C ALA A 301 23.50 23.08 9.72
N LEU A 302 23.39 22.99 8.39
CA LEU A 302 24.20 22.08 7.58
C LEU A 302 24.30 22.63 6.15
N GLU A 303 25.52 22.80 5.65
CA GLU A 303 25.79 22.95 4.22
C GLU A 303 26.56 21.72 3.75
N LEU A 304 26.03 21.02 2.74
CA LEU A 304 26.62 19.80 2.20
C LEU A 304 26.57 19.85 0.67
N ASP A 305 27.72 19.54 0.02
CA ASP A 305 27.86 19.40 -1.43
C ASP A 305 28.43 18.04 -1.86
#